data_AF-A0A933RGG4-F1
#
_entry.id   AF-A0A933RGG4-F1
#
_cell.length_a   1.000
_cell.length_b   1.000
_cell.length_c   1.000
_cell.angle_alpha   90.00
_cell.angle_beta   90.00
_cell.angle_gamma   90.00
#
_symmetry.space_group_name_H-M   'P 1'
#
loop_
_entity.id
_entity.type
_entity.pdbx_description
1 polymer ?
#
loop_
_entity_poly.entity_id
_entity_poly.type
_entity_poly.pdbx_seq_one_letter_code
_entity_poly.pdbx_strand_id
1 'polypeptide(L)'
;MSSRTAALALVLPVLALGGCTSGDKDSSGDFQGEQQQVAKAVEDLQSAGRAKDAEEICQERLAPALVKSIAAASKTDCQSAVDDALDDADVFELKVQKVAVNGNAATATVKSEAGDDDRVDELQLVKDGRTWKVASLGGSAG
;
A
#
# COMPACT_ATOMS: atom_id res chain seq x y z
N MET A 1 -21.17 47.48 -48.59
CA MET A 1 -19.70 47.64 -48.65
C MET A 1 -19.18 47.93 -47.26
N SER A 2 -18.01 47.34 -46.92
CA SER A 2 -17.19 47.47 -45.71
C SER A 2 -17.64 46.72 -44.44
N SER A 3 -16.80 46.02 -43.67
CA SER A 3 -15.47 45.41 -43.85
C SER A 3 -15.19 44.50 -42.64
N ARG A 4 -14.78 43.25 -42.90
CA ARG A 4 -13.71 42.40 -42.30
C ARG A 4 -13.38 42.40 -40.78
N THR A 5 -13.41 41.18 -40.22
CA THR A 5 -12.47 40.47 -39.28
C THR A 5 -12.17 40.98 -37.86
N ALA A 6 -12.36 40.10 -36.86
CA ALA A 6 -11.40 39.66 -35.81
C ALA A 6 -12.18 38.88 -34.71
N ALA A 7 -12.05 37.56 -34.59
CA ALA A 7 -11.07 36.81 -33.80
C ALA A 7 -11.42 36.68 -32.28
N LEU A 8 -11.66 35.42 -31.90
CA LEU A 8 -11.49 34.75 -30.59
C LEU A 8 -11.41 35.57 -29.28
N ALA A 9 -12.24 35.19 -28.31
CA ALA A 9 -11.84 35.09 -26.90
C ALA A 9 -12.66 33.99 -26.20
N LEU A 10 -12.08 32.79 -26.13
CA LEU A 10 -12.56 31.63 -25.40
C LEU A 10 -12.03 31.75 -23.96
N VAL A 11 -12.89 31.92 -22.96
CA VAL A 11 -12.49 32.02 -21.54
C VAL A 11 -12.92 30.72 -20.84
N LEU A 12 -11.97 29.81 -20.62
CA LEU A 12 -12.13 28.68 -19.70
C LEU A 12 -11.66 29.11 -18.29
N PRO A 13 -12.44 28.91 -17.23
CA PRO A 13 -11.94 29.02 -15.85
C PRO A 13 -11.16 27.75 -15.49
N VAL A 14 -9.88 27.91 -15.18
CA VAL A 14 -9.02 26.84 -14.62
C VAL A 14 -9.35 26.73 -13.13
N LEU A 15 -10.01 25.64 -12.74
CA LEU A 15 -10.15 25.22 -11.35
C LEU A 15 -8.78 24.70 -10.87
N ALA A 16 -8.06 25.54 -10.13
CA ALA A 16 -6.89 25.11 -9.37
C ALA A 16 -7.36 24.43 -8.08
N LEU A 17 -7.57 23.11 -8.14
CA LEU A 17 -7.63 22.25 -6.96
C LEU A 17 -6.35 21.43 -6.93
N GLY A 18 -5.44 21.81 -6.05
CA GLY A 18 -4.22 21.06 -5.76
C GLY A 18 -3.77 21.42 -4.35
N GLY A 19 -4.28 20.69 -3.37
CA GLY A 19 -3.99 20.90 -1.96
C GLY A 19 -2.52 20.63 -1.65
N CYS A 20 -1.91 21.56 -0.92
CA CYS A 20 -0.76 21.25 -0.09
C CYS A 20 -1.24 20.48 1.13
N THR A 21 -0.77 19.25 1.31
CA THR A 21 -0.64 18.64 2.63
C THR A 21 0.71 17.95 2.65
N SER A 22 1.60 18.49 3.49
CA SER A 22 2.76 17.77 3.98
C SER A 22 2.22 16.60 4.80
N GLY A 23 2.51 15.39 4.33
CA GLY A 23 2.20 14.12 4.96
C GLY A 23 3.05 13.09 4.24
N ASP A 24 3.48 12.06 4.96
CA ASP A 24 4.41 11.01 4.55
C ASP A 24 4.23 10.60 3.09
N LYS A 25 5.34 10.40 2.36
CA LYS A 25 5.34 10.23 0.90
C LYS A 25 4.52 8.97 0.51
N ASP A 26 3.22 9.14 0.26
CA ASP A 26 2.34 8.16 -0.34
C ASP A 26 3.00 7.65 -1.63
N SER A 27 3.48 6.40 -1.60
CA SER A 27 4.18 5.82 -2.75
C SER A 27 3.21 5.22 -3.77
N SER A 28 1.93 5.12 -3.44
CA SER A 28 0.92 4.61 -4.36
C SER A 28 0.67 5.55 -5.54
N GLY A 29 0.84 6.86 -5.33
CA GLY A 29 0.72 7.89 -6.37
C GLY A 29 1.72 7.74 -7.54
N ASP A 30 2.82 7.00 -7.34
CA ASP A 30 3.82 6.74 -8.36
C ASP A 30 3.38 5.65 -9.37
N PHE A 31 2.29 4.94 -9.08
CA PHE A 31 1.78 3.82 -9.88
C PHE A 31 0.42 4.14 -10.53
N GLN A 32 0.05 3.34 -11.54
CA GLN A 32 -1.23 3.49 -12.25
C GLN A 32 -1.97 2.16 -12.37
N GLY A 33 -3.29 2.23 -12.54
CA GLY A 33 -4.13 1.05 -12.79
C GLY A 33 -4.08 0.01 -11.67
N GLU A 34 -3.89 -1.26 -12.02
CA GLU A 34 -3.80 -2.34 -11.02
C GLU A 34 -2.55 -2.24 -10.14
N GLN A 35 -1.44 -1.69 -10.64
CA GLN A 35 -0.25 -1.48 -9.83
C GLN A 35 -0.51 -0.47 -8.70
N GLN A 36 -1.31 0.56 -8.97
CA GLN A 36 -1.74 1.52 -7.95
C GLN A 36 -2.60 0.88 -6.87
N GLN A 37 -3.51 -0.03 -7.24
CA GLN A 37 -4.33 -0.75 -6.26
C GLN A 37 -3.49 -1.67 -5.36
N VAL A 38 -2.47 -2.32 -5.92
CA VAL A 38 -1.52 -3.13 -5.14
C VAL A 38 -0.70 -2.26 -4.21
N ALA A 39 -0.14 -1.15 -4.70
CA ALA A 39 0.61 -0.22 -3.87
C ALA A 39 -0.26 0.33 -2.74
N LYS A 40 -1.51 0.70 -3.04
CA LYS A 40 -2.48 1.13 -2.02
C LYS A 40 -2.76 0.06 -0.97
N ALA A 41 -2.85 -1.21 -1.33
CA ALA A 41 -3.03 -2.28 -0.34
C ALA A 41 -1.84 -2.38 0.64
N VAL A 42 -0.61 -2.09 0.17
CA VAL A 42 0.57 -1.99 1.05
C VAL A 42 0.49 -0.75 1.95
N GLU A 43 0.05 0.39 1.42
CA GLU A 43 -0.16 1.62 2.21
C GLU A 43 -1.27 1.46 3.27
N ASP A 44 -2.33 0.74 2.93
CA ASP A 44 -3.43 0.45 3.87
C ASP A 44 -2.95 -0.52 4.98
N LEU A 45 -2.10 -1.51 4.65
CA LEU A 45 -1.42 -2.35 5.66
C LEU A 45 -0.51 -1.51 6.57
N GLN A 46 0.27 -0.60 5.99
CA GLN A 46 1.11 0.34 6.73
C GLN A 46 0.29 1.18 7.69
N SER A 47 -0.81 1.76 7.21
CA SER A 47 -1.69 2.61 8.00
C SER A 47 -2.29 1.85 9.18
N ALA A 48 -2.77 0.63 8.96
CA ALA A 48 -3.27 -0.23 10.02
C ALA A 48 -2.19 -0.59 11.06
N GLY A 49 -0.96 -0.87 10.60
CA GLY A 49 0.18 -1.12 11.48
C GLY A 49 0.53 0.08 12.36
N ARG A 50 0.61 1.29 11.77
CA ARG A 50 0.82 2.54 12.53
C ARG A 50 -0.30 2.82 13.53
N ALA A 51 -1.53 2.47 13.19
CA ALA A 51 -2.69 2.61 14.07
C ALA A 51 -2.76 1.53 15.17
N LYS A 52 -1.86 0.54 15.14
CA LYS A 52 -1.91 -0.67 15.96
C LYS A 52 -3.23 -1.43 15.84
N ASP A 53 -3.83 -1.42 14.65
CA ASP A 53 -5.10 -2.08 14.38
C ASP A 53 -4.88 -3.53 13.90
N ALA A 54 -4.52 -4.40 14.85
CA ALA A 54 -4.29 -5.81 14.58
C ALA A 54 -5.54 -6.51 14.02
N GLU A 55 -6.74 -6.04 14.38
CA GLU A 55 -8.01 -6.57 13.87
C GLU A 55 -8.14 -6.28 12.37
N GLU A 56 -7.97 -5.03 11.95
CA GLU A 56 -8.03 -4.61 10.55
C GLU A 56 -6.97 -5.35 9.72
N ILE A 57 -5.74 -5.47 10.23
CA ILE A 57 -4.66 -6.20 9.55
C ILE A 57 -5.11 -7.64 9.26
N CYS A 58 -5.52 -8.38 10.28
CA CYS A 58 -5.86 -9.79 10.14
C CYS A 58 -7.15 -10.04 9.35
N GLN A 59 -8.17 -9.19 9.47
CA GLN A 59 -9.45 -9.40 8.80
C GLN A 59 -9.46 -8.89 7.35
N GLU A 60 -8.83 -7.75 7.11
CA GLU A 60 -8.99 -7.03 5.86
C GLU A 60 -7.73 -6.95 5.00
N ARG A 61 -6.54 -6.87 5.62
CA ARG A 61 -5.28 -6.63 4.88
C ARG A 61 -4.55 -7.93 4.52
N LEU A 62 -4.65 -8.97 5.35
CA LEU A 62 -4.00 -10.26 5.12
C LEU A 62 -4.90 -11.27 4.42
N ALA A 63 -4.30 -12.08 3.54
CA ALA A 63 -4.99 -13.17 2.88
C ALA A 63 -5.32 -14.28 3.89
N PRO A 64 -6.46 -15.00 3.74
CA PRO A 64 -6.87 -16.02 4.70
C PRO A 64 -5.83 -17.13 4.93
N ALA A 65 -5.01 -17.45 3.91
CA ALA A 65 -3.93 -18.42 4.04
C ALA A 65 -2.81 -17.92 4.97
N LEU A 66 -2.46 -16.64 4.87
CA LEU A 66 -1.44 -16.01 5.71
C LEU A 66 -1.91 -15.87 7.16
N VAL A 67 -3.17 -15.49 7.37
CA VAL A 67 -3.80 -15.44 8.71
C VAL A 67 -3.67 -16.80 9.41
N LYS A 68 -3.97 -17.88 8.69
CA LYS A 68 -3.83 -19.25 9.21
C LYS A 68 -2.37 -19.63 9.49
N SER A 69 -1.43 -19.24 8.64
CA SER A 69 -0.02 -19.55 8.87
C SER A 69 0.56 -18.78 10.06
N ILE A 70 0.17 -17.51 10.25
CA ILE A 70 0.54 -16.72 11.43
C ILE A 70 0.05 -17.43 12.68
N ALA A 71 -1.25 -17.76 12.74
CA ALA A 71 -1.81 -18.42 13.92
C ALA A 71 -1.16 -19.78 14.21
N ALA A 72 -0.84 -20.55 13.17
CA ALA A 72 -0.14 -21.82 13.33
C ALA A 72 1.31 -21.66 13.85
N ALA A 73 2.03 -20.63 13.38
CA ALA A 73 3.41 -20.36 13.76
C ALA A 73 3.52 -19.77 15.17
N SER A 74 2.65 -18.83 15.51
CA SER A 74 2.61 -18.16 16.82
C SER A 74 1.97 -19.02 17.91
N LYS A 75 1.18 -20.03 17.53
CA LYS A 75 0.36 -20.85 18.44
C LYS A 75 -0.70 -20.04 19.21
N THR A 76 -1.06 -18.87 18.70
CA THR A 76 -2.17 -18.03 19.16
C THR A 76 -2.98 -17.56 17.95
N ASP A 77 -4.05 -16.78 18.13
CA ASP A 77 -4.77 -16.22 16.99
C ASP A 77 -3.95 -15.12 16.29
N CYS A 78 -4.35 -14.79 15.06
CA CYS A 78 -3.64 -13.78 14.26
C CYS A 78 -3.59 -12.42 14.95
N GLN A 79 -4.70 -12.00 15.58
CA GLN A 79 -4.81 -10.68 16.16
C GLN A 79 -3.83 -10.55 17.33
N SER A 80 -3.81 -11.50 18.27
CA SER A 80 -2.82 -11.48 19.36
C SER A 80 -1.38 -11.52 18.85
N ALA A 81 -1.08 -12.36 17.86
CA ALA A 81 0.28 -12.45 17.32
C ALA A 81 0.74 -11.17 16.62
N VAL A 82 -0.18 -10.49 15.92
CA VAL A 82 0.11 -9.22 15.25
C VAL A 82 0.18 -8.08 16.26
N ASP A 83 -0.69 -8.06 17.27
CA ASP A 83 -0.67 -7.08 18.37
C ASP A 83 0.67 -7.12 19.11
N ASP A 84 1.12 -8.32 19.51
CA ASP A 84 2.45 -8.53 20.12
C ASP A 84 3.57 -7.98 19.22
N ALA A 85 3.53 -8.27 17.91
CA ALA A 85 4.54 -7.83 16.96
C ALA A 85 4.53 -6.30 16.73
N LEU A 86 3.36 -5.65 16.82
CA LEU A 86 3.22 -4.20 16.69
C LEU A 86 3.63 -3.46 17.96
N ASP A 87 3.50 -4.10 19.13
CA ASP A 87 3.99 -3.56 20.39
C ASP A 87 5.51 -3.58 20.50
N ASP A 88 6.16 -4.58 19.90
CA ASP A 88 7.61 -4.67 19.81
C ASP A 88 8.23 -3.76 18.72
N ALA A 89 7.41 -3.23 17.79
CA ALA A 89 7.89 -2.41 16.69
C ALA A 89 7.90 -0.91 17.03
N ASP A 90 9.07 -0.26 16.89
CA ASP A 90 9.22 1.17 17.15
C ASP A 90 8.61 2.06 16.05
N VAL A 91 8.73 1.66 14.78
CA VAL A 91 8.25 2.41 13.62
C VAL A 91 7.78 1.43 12.54
N PHE A 92 6.60 1.68 11.97
CA PHE A 92 6.07 0.91 10.84
C PHE A 92 5.98 1.78 9.59
N GLU A 93 7.10 1.83 8.86
CA GLU A 93 7.25 2.60 7.62
C GLU A 93 7.52 1.65 6.45
N LEU A 94 6.65 1.68 5.42
CA LEU A 94 6.77 0.88 4.21
C LEU A 94 6.70 1.79 2.99
N LYS A 95 7.75 1.80 2.17
CA LYS A 95 7.77 2.55 0.92
C LYS A 95 7.81 1.61 -0.27
N VAL A 96 6.75 1.59 -1.08
CA VAL A 96 6.68 0.77 -2.29
C VAL A 96 7.67 1.30 -3.33
N GLN A 97 8.58 0.44 -3.77
CA GLN A 97 9.60 0.76 -4.78
C GLN A 97 9.21 0.23 -6.15
N LYS A 98 8.58 -0.95 -6.20
CA LYS A 98 8.26 -1.65 -7.44
C LYS A 98 7.02 -2.52 -7.25
N VAL A 99 6.19 -2.57 -8.28
CA VAL A 99 5.01 -3.44 -8.32
C VAL A 99 4.98 -4.22 -9.63
N ALA A 100 4.80 -5.54 -9.53
CA ALA A 100 4.52 -6.41 -10.67
C ALA A 100 3.18 -7.11 -10.46
N VAL A 101 2.28 -7.02 -11.46
CA VAL A 101 0.95 -7.64 -11.41
C VAL A 101 0.82 -8.70 -12.50
N ASN A 102 0.39 -9.89 -12.11
CA ASN A 102 0.17 -11.04 -12.98
C ASN A 102 -1.22 -11.64 -12.70
N GLY A 103 -2.25 -11.11 -13.37
CA GLY A 103 -3.63 -11.53 -13.16
C GLY A 103 -4.09 -11.26 -11.72
N ASN A 104 -4.35 -12.32 -10.96
CA ASN A 104 -4.80 -12.24 -9.57
C ASN A 104 -3.66 -12.37 -8.54
N ALA A 105 -2.41 -12.35 -8.99
CA ALA A 105 -1.23 -12.35 -8.13
C ALA A 105 -0.38 -11.10 -8.40
N ALA A 106 0.30 -10.60 -7.38
CA ALA A 106 1.23 -9.49 -7.52
C ALA A 106 2.42 -9.62 -6.56
N THR A 107 3.52 -8.96 -6.90
CA THR A 107 4.63 -8.71 -5.98
C THR A 107 4.83 -7.22 -5.81
N ALA A 108 5.14 -6.82 -4.58
CA ALA A 108 5.49 -5.45 -4.23
C ALA A 108 6.85 -5.47 -3.52
N THR A 109 7.85 -4.82 -4.10
CA THR A 109 9.12 -4.56 -3.41
C THR A 109 8.93 -3.34 -2.53
N VAL A 110 9.12 -3.51 -1.22
CA VAL A 110 8.96 -2.46 -0.22
C VAL A 110 10.28 -2.18 0.47
N LYS A 111 10.49 -0.92 0.81
CA LYS A 111 11.63 -0.46 1.60
C LYS A 111 11.12 -0.04 2.97
N SER A 112 11.73 -0.52 4.04
CA SER A 112 11.44 -0.15 5.43
C SER A 112 12.71 0.30 6.15
N GLU A 113 12.54 1.09 7.21
CA GLU A 113 13.63 1.44 8.12
C GLU A 113 13.76 0.36 9.19
N ALA A 114 14.97 -0.15 9.43
CA ALA A 114 15.27 -1.19 10.41
C ALA A 114 16.46 -0.75 11.28
N GLY A 115 16.20 0.16 12.22
CA GLY A 115 17.24 0.80 13.02
C GLY A 115 18.04 1.81 12.20
N ASP A 116 19.36 1.63 12.11
CA ASP A 116 20.25 2.51 11.34
C ASP A 116 20.31 2.17 9.83
N ASP A 117 19.77 1.01 9.44
CA ASP A 117 19.83 0.49 8.07
C ASP A 117 18.46 0.42 7.40
N ASP A 118 18.46 0.60 6.09
CA ASP A 118 17.29 0.33 5.25
C ASP A 118 17.18 -1.17 4.94
N ARG A 119 15.97 -1.71 5.04
CA ARG A 119 15.65 -3.06 4.62
C ARG A 119 14.78 -3.02 3.37
N VAL A 120 15.01 -3.96 2.45
CA VAL A 120 14.17 -4.16 1.27
C VAL A 120 13.60 -5.56 1.31
N ASP A 121 12.27 -5.65 1.33
CA ASP A 121 11.53 -6.91 1.33
C ASP A 121 10.64 -7.01 0.09
N GLU A 122 10.30 -8.24 -0.28
CA GLU A 122 9.30 -8.51 -1.31
C GLU A 122 8.04 -9.08 -0.66
N LEU A 123 6.94 -8.34 -0.78
CA LEU A 123 5.62 -8.78 -0.39
C LEU A 123 4.96 -9.49 -1.58
N GLN A 124 4.25 -10.58 -1.30
CA GLN A 124 3.38 -11.23 -2.26
C GLN A 124 1.93 -10.87 -1.93
N LEU A 125 1.15 -10.51 -2.94
CA LEU A 125 -0.26 -10.16 -2.80
C LEU A 125 -1.12 -11.03 -3.71
N VAL A 126 -2.34 -11.30 -3.27
CA VAL A 126 -3.37 -12.00 -4.03
C VAL A 126 -4.63 -11.15 -4.10
N LYS A 127 -5.30 -11.18 -5.24
CA LYS A 127 -6.59 -10.52 -5.42
C LYS A 127 -7.70 -11.41 -4.90
N ASP A 128 -8.29 -11.02 -3.78
CA ASP A 128 -9.44 -11.67 -3.15
C ASP A 128 -10.70 -10.84 -3.47
N GLY A 129 -11.48 -11.33 -4.44
CA GLY A 129 -12.59 -10.58 -5.01
C GLY A 129 -12.12 -9.30 -5.71
N ARG A 130 -12.39 -8.13 -5.10
CA ARG A 130 -11.99 -6.81 -5.62
C ARG A 130 -10.83 -6.19 -4.85
N THR A 131 -10.34 -6.84 -3.80
CA THR A 131 -9.36 -6.29 -2.88
C THR A 131 -8.06 -7.07 -2.98
N TRP A 132 -6.94 -6.35 -3.04
CA TRP A 132 -5.62 -6.96 -2.91
C TRP A 132 -5.31 -7.21 -1.44
N LYS A 133 -4.88 -8.42 -1.10
CA LYS A 133 -4.50 -8.82 0.25
C LYS A 133 -3.09 -9.38 0.26
N VAL A 134 -2.34 -9.09 1.32
CA VAL A 134 -0.98 -9.61 1.49
C VAL A 134 -1.04 -11.10 1.80
N ALA A 135 -0.41 -11.90 0.94
CA ALA A 135 -0.35 -13.35 1.01
C ALA A 135 0.96 -13.85 1.62
N SER A 136 2.03 -13.05 1.56
CA SER A 136 3.31 -13.32 2.22
C SER A 136 3.99 -12.00 2.55
N LEU A 137 4.53 -11.89 3.77
CA LEU A 137 5.26 -10.72 4.25
C LEU A 137 6.74 -10.72 3.85
N GLY A 138 7.18 -11.74 3.08
CA GLY A 138 8.58 -11.95 2.78
C GLY A 138 9.27 -12.70 3.93
N GLY A 139 9.61 -13.96 3.66
CA GLY A 139 10.78 -14.59 4.27
C GLY A 139 11.80 -14.67 3.16
N SER A 140 13.05 -14.31 3.45
CA SER A 140 14.19 -14.39 2.53
C SER A 140 13.98 -15.52 1.52
N ALA A 141 13.93 -15.20 0.23
CA ALA A 141 14.13 -16.23 -0.78
C ALA A 141 15.51 -16.83 -0.48
N GLY A 142 15.51 -18.00 0.16
CA GLY A 142 16.72 -18.79 0.39
C GLY A 142 17.30 -19.28 -0.93
#